data_AF-A0AA90CQW8-F1
#
_entry.id   AF-A0AA90CQW8-F1
#
_cell.length_a   1.000
_cell.length_b   1.000
_cell.length_c   1.000
_cell.angle_alpha   90.00
_cell.angle_beta   90.00
_cell.angle_gamma   90.00
#
_symmetry.space_group_name_H-M   'P 1'
#
loop_
_entity.id
_entity.type
_entity.pdbx_description
1 polymer ?
#
loop_
_entity_poly.entity_id
_entity_poly.type
_entity_poly.pdbx_seq_one_letter_code
_entity_poly.pdbx_strand_id
1 'polypeptide(L)'
;MMRYLAILLFTVFFASSVFASHCPTLMHRIDEQLKMVQLDSATETRIKELRDRGQSLHNQGKHGESVKVLSKAIDELDAAM
;
A
#
# COMPACT_ATOMS: atom_id res chain seq x y z
N MET A 1 -37.53 -8.86 -16.69
CA MET A 1 -36.22 -9.53 -16.80
C MET A 1 -35.06 -8.53 -16.95
N MET A 2 -35.03 -7.69 -18.00
CA MET A 2 -33.91 -6.74 -18.28
C MET A 2 -33.59 -5.74 -17.15
N ARG A 3 -34.61 -5.31 -16.40
CA ARG A 3 -34.46 -4.30 -15.33
C ARG A 3 -33.69 -4.84 -14.11
N TYR A 4 -33.84 -6.12 -13.80
CA TYR A 4 -33.09 -6.78 -12.73
C TYR A 4 -31.66 -7.12 -13.16
N LEU A 5 -31.46 -7.42 -14.45
CA LEU A 5 -30.13 -7.64 -15.04
C LEU A 5 -29.28 -6.36 -14.98
N ALA A 6 -29.89 -5.20 -15.26
CA ALA A 6 -29.22 -3.90 -15.14
C ALA A 6 -28.82 -3.55 -13.71
N ILE A 7 -29.67 -3.88 -12.71
CA ILE A 7 -29.37 -3.65 -11.30
C ILE A 7 -28.23 -4.57 -10.83
N LEU A 8 -28.22 -5.83 -11.26
CA LEU A 8 -27.19 -6.80 -10.88
C LEU A 8 -25.81 -6.49 -11.50
N LEU A 9 -25.77 -5.96 -12.72
CA LEU A 9 -24.54 -5.48 -13.37
C LEU A 9 -23.94 -4.26 -12.67
N PHE A 10 -24.77 -3.36 -12.12
CA PHE A 10 -24.30 -2.16 -11.43
C PHE A 10 -23.62 -2.51 -10.10
N THR A 11 -24.11 -3.52 -9.37
CA THR A 11 -23.52 -3.92 -8.08
C THR A 11 -22.15 -4.59 -8.19
N VAL A 12 -21.84 -5.28 -9.29
CA VAL A 12 -20.54 -5.95 -9.49
C VAL A 12 -19.41 -4.94 -9.74
N PHE A 13 -19.72 -3.78 -10.33
CA PHE A 13 -18.71 -2.77 -10.67
C PHE A 13 -18.12 -2.04 -9.45
N PHE A 14 -18.87 -1.97 -8.34
CA PHE A 14 -18.42 -1.24 -7.13
C PHE A 14 -17.54 -2.08 -6.18
N ALA A 15 -17.45 -3.41 -6.37
CA ALA A 15 -16.72 -4.28 -5.45
C ALA A 15 -15.18 -4.23 -5.62
N SER A 16 -14.67 -3.63 -6.69
CA SER A 16 -13.23 -3.59 -7.00
C SER A 16 -12.46 -2.41 -6.39
N SER A 17 -13.16 -1.38 -5.93
CA SER A 17 -12.56 -0.10 -5.50
C SER A 17 -11.65 -0.23 -4.26
N VAL A 18 -11.94 -1.16 -3.35
CA VAL A 18 -11.19 -1.34 -2.09
C VAL A 18 -9.81 -1.96 -2.31
N PHE A 19 -9.64 -2.76 -3.38
CA PHE A 19 -8.36 -3.47 -3.61
C PHE A 19 -7.30 -2.57 -4.23
N ALA A 20 -7.71 -1.52 -4.95
CA ALA A 20 -6.79 -0.59 -5.62
C ALA A 20 -6.06 0.34 -4.63
N SER A 21 -6.63 0.62 -3.47
CA SER A 21 -6.11 1.63 -2.53
C SER A 21 -5.08 1.10 -1.53
N HIS A 22 -4.92 -0.22 -1.38
CA HIS A 22 -4.11 -0.78 -0.29
C HIS A 22 -2.62 -0.40 -0.37
N CYS A 23 -1.96 -0.57 -1.52
CA CYS A 23 -0.54 -0.22 -1.65
C CYS A 23 -0.32 1.30 -1.49
N PRO A 24 -1.11 2.19 -2.14
CA PRO A 24 -1.04 3.63 -1.91
C PRO A 24 -1.17 4.04 -0.44
N THR A 25 -2.10 3.43 0.31
CA THR A 25 -2.29 3.72 1.73
C THR A 25 -1.07 3.35 2.57
N LEU A 26 -0.45 2.18 2.34
CA LEU A 26 0.75 1.79 3.08
C LEU A 26 1.95 2.70 2.77
N MET A 27 2.16 3.04 1.49
CA MET A 27 3.21 4.00 1.10
C MET A 27 3.03 5.34 1.80
N HIS A 28 1.81 5.89 1.80
CA HIS A 28 1.50 7.13 2.47
C HIS A 28 1.72 7.05 3.99
N ARG A 29 1.35 5.94 4.64
CA ARG A 29 1.59 5.74 6.08
C ARG A 29 3.09 5.83 6.40
N ILE A 30 3.93 5.15 5.63
CA ILE A 30 5.39 5.18 5.81
C ILE A 30 5.91 6.61 5.62
N ASP A 31 5.47 7.29 4.56
CA ASP A 31 5.90 8.66 4.23
C ASP A 31 5.54 9.65 5.34
N GLU A 32 4.36 9.52 5.96
CA GLU A 32 3.93 10.36 7.07
C GLU A 32 4.69 10.05 8.36
N GLN A 33 4.85 8.77 8.71
CA GLN A 33 5.57 8.39 9.92
C GLN A 33 7.04 8.84 9.86
N LEU A 34 7.73 8.68 8.72
CA LEU A 34 9.11 9.13 8.53
C LEU A 34 9.30 10.65 8.70
N LYS A 35 8.24 11.46 8.56
CA LYS A 35 8.29 12.90 8.85
C LYS A 35 8.18 13.20 10.36
N MET A 36 7.55 12.31 11.11
CA MET A 36 7.23 12.51 12.52
C MET A 36 8.30 11.93 13.45
N VAL A 37 9.00 10.88 13.01
CA VAL A 37 9.96 10.15 13.85
C VAL A 37 11.39 10.44 13.44
N GLN A 38 12.29 10.44 14.42
CA GLN A 38 13.72 10.61 14.18
C GLN A 38 14.42 9.27 14.44
N LEU A 39 14.85 8.62 13.36
CA LEU A 39 15.50 7.31 13.38
C LEU A 39 17.01 7.46 13.18
N ASP A 40 17.77 6.41 13.48
CA ASP A 40 19.15 6.36 13.02
C ASP A 40 19.20 6.27 11.48
N SER A 41 20.29 6.78 10.91
CA SER A 41 20.46 6.90 9.46
C SER A 41 20.36 5.57 8.71
N ALA A 42 20.81 4.47 9.32
CA ALA A 42 20.78 3.15 8.67
C ALA A 42 19.35 2.60 8.61
N THR A 43 18.60 2.72 9.71
CA THR A 43 17.19 2.31 9.78
C THR A 43 16.33 3.16 8.84
N GLU A 44 16.50 4.49 8.85
CA GLU A 44 15.76 5.38 7.96
C GLU A 44 16.01 5.06 6.47
N THR A 45 17.26 4.83 6.10
CA THR A 45 17.65 4.46 4.72
C THR A 45 16.97 3.16 4.30
N ARG A 46 17.01 2.13 5.15
CA ARG A 46 16.40 0.83 4.89
C ARG A 46 14.88 0.93 4.71
N ILE A 47 14.19 1.70 5.55
CA ILE A 47 12.73 1.90 5.44
C ILE A 47 12.39 2.60 4.11
N LYS A 48 13.16 3.62 3.71
CA LYS A 48 12.99 4.29 2.40
C LYS A 48 13.21 3.35 1.23
N GLU A 49 14.24 2.51 1.27
CA GLU A 49 14.50 1.50 0.24
C GLU A 49 13.34 0.50 0.10
N LEU A 50 12.79 0.03 1.23
CA LEU A 50 11.62 -0.86 1.22
C LEU A 50 10.39 -0.13 0.65
N ARG A 51 10.15 1.12 1.04
CA ARG A 51 9.06 1.95 0.53
C ARG A 51 9.14 2.12 -0.99
N ASP A 52 10.32 2.48 -1.51
CA ASP A 52 10.53 2.69 -2.94
C ASP A 52 10.44 1.40 -3.75
N ARG A 53 10.94 0.29 -3.19
CA ARG A 53 10.74 -1.04 -3.78
C ARG A 53 9.26 -1.42 -3.82
N GLY A 54 8.51 -1.12 -2.76
CA GLY A 54 7.07 -1.30 -2.71
C GLY A 54 6.36 -0.51 -3.81
N GLN A 55 6.72 0.75 -4.03
CA GLN A 55 6.18 1.58 -5.11
C GLN A 55 6.52 1.02 -6.50
N SER A 56 7.76 0.58 -6.71
CA SER A 56 8.19 -0.03 -7.97
C SER A 56 7.39 -1.30 -8.29
N LEU A 57 7.15 -2.17 -7.29
CA LEU A 57 6.32 -3.36 -7.45
C LEU A 57 4.87 -3.01 -7.79
N HIS A 58 4.32 -1.97 -7.16
CA HIS A 58 2.98 -1.47 -7.48
C HIS A 58 2.89 -1.00 -8.95
N ASN A 59 3.85 -0.19 -9.40
CA ASN A 59 3.91 0.32 -10.77
C ASN A 59 4.05 -0.81 -11.82
N GLN A 60 4.63 -1.95 -11.42
CA GLN A 60 4.73 -3.16 -12.25
C GLN A 60 3.47 -4.04 -12.21
N GLY A 61 2.42 -3.66 -11.47
CA GLY A 61 1.21 -4.47 -11.27
C GLY A 61 1.36 -5.63 -10.28
N LYS A 62 2.52 -5.75 -9.61
CA LYS A 62 2.82 -6.80 -8.63
C LYS A 62 2.29 -6.45 -7.24
N HIS A 63 0.99 -6.25 -7.13
CA HIS A 63 0.35 -5.73 -5.90
C HIS A 63 0.61 -6.59 -4.66
N GLY A 64 0.53 -7.92 -4.78
CA GLY A 64 0.80 -8.81 -3.65
C GLY A 64 2.24 -8.72 -3.12
N GLU A 65 3.22 -8.55 -4.02
CA GLU A 65 4.63 -8.34 -3.63
C GLU A 65 4.83 -6.94 -3.03
N SER A 66 4.20 -5.93 -3.61
CA SER A 66 4.22 -4.56 -3.10
C SER A 66 3.74 -4.50 -1.65
N VAL A 67 2.57 -5.09 -1.35
CA VAL A 67 2.03 -5.15 0.01
C VAL A 67 3.00 -5.82 0.97
N LYS A 68 3.58 -6.98 0.61
CA LYS A 68 4.53 -7.69 1.48
C LYS A 68 5.75 -6.82 1.84
N VAL A 69 6.30 -6.12 0.85
CA VAL A 69 7.47 -5.23 1.08
C VAL A 69 7.08 -4.01 1.91
N LEU A 70 5.92 -3.40 1.63
CA LEU A 70 5.43 -2.22 2.36
C LEU A 70 5.06 -2.56 3.81
N SER A 71 4.44 -3.72 4.06
CA SER A 71 4.18 -4.21 5.42
C SER A 71 5.47 -4.42 6.19
N LYS A 72 6.51 -4.98 5.56
CA LYS A 72 7.82 -5.11 6.20
C LYS A 72 8.43 -3.76 6.57
N ALA A 73 8.30 -2.74 5.70
CA ALA A 73 8.76 -1.39 6.01
C ALA A 73 8.03 -0.81 7.23
N ILE A 74 6.72 -1.04 7.33
CA ILE A 74 5.90 -0.65 8.47
C ILE A 74 6.33 -1.38 9.75
N ASP A 75 6.55 -2.69 9.69
CA ASP A 75 6.98 -3.46 10.86
C ASP A 75 8.34 -3.00 11.37
N GLU A 76 9.30 -2.74 10.47
CA GLU A 76 10.62 -2.21 10.86
C GLU A 76 10.53 -0.78 11.40
N LEU A 77 9.66 0.06 10.83
CA LEU A 77 9.40 1.41 11.31
C LEU A 77 8.75 1.42 12.70
N ASP A 78 7.68 0.65 12.89
CA ASP A 78 6.96 0.55 14.16
C ASP A 78 7.85 -0.08 15.25
N ALA A 79 8.83 -0.92 14.91
CA ALA A 79 9.81 -1.48 15.85
C ALA A 79 10.95 -0.51 16.21
N ALA A 80 11.18 0.52 15.39
CA ALA A 80 12.25 1.51 15.59
C ALA A 80 11.77 2.81 16.26
N MET A 81 10.45 2.96 16.42
CA MET A 81 9.80 4.03 17.20
C MET A 81 9.84 3.76 18.70
#